data_AF-A0A8C3X5P6-F1
#
_entry.id   AF-A0A8C3X5P6-F1
#
_cell.length_a   1.000
_cell.length_b   1.000
_cell.length_c   1.000
_cell.angle_alpha   90.00
_cell.angle_beta   90.00
_cell.angle_gamma   90.00
#
_symmetry.space_group_name_H-M   'P 1'
#
loop_
_entity.id
_entity.type
_entity.pdbx_description
1 polymer ?
#
loop_
_entity_poly.entity_id
_entity_poly.type
_entity_poly.pdbx_seq_one_letter_code
_entity_poly.pdbx_strand_id
1 'polypeptide(L)'
;MTDEDSETSASEAQAQEENELPIIQLCALVEELSYGNSALKTETEMFEKYYNKLEPRDQRSLRLSEIKISGAEITQLQGRWRSKSRIGVDRVTALTVDQKCELVQRELEDAKDEIRHMRANAERDLQHHEAIIEEAEIRWIEVQTEVHEFKKDILKTVSKKKGSILATQKMMKYIEDMNRRRDNMKDKLRLKNVSLKVQRKKMLLQLRQKEEVGEALHEVDFQQLKIENAQFLEMIESKNQELIQLKLASGNTLQILNAYKSRLQRAMEMSVHLDKEFLLRKELLKKIEKETLQAEEDRAKAMTVNKQLRKQLAEFQVPQVMLYIQEKIRIGDLEKTIRMWERKVEIAEMSLKGYRKAWNKMKTTNEQLQAICPPGK
;
A
#
# COMPACT_ATOMS: atom_id res chain seq x y z
N MET A 1 -28.16 -124.18 54.05
CA MET A 1 -28.13 -123.94 55.50
C MET A 1 -28.27 -122.45 55.69
N THR A 2 -29.43 -122.05 56.23
CA THR A 2 -29.73 -120.87 57.08
C THR A 2 -29.33 -119.49 56.53
N ASP A 3 -30.24 -118.68 56.00
CA ASP A 3 -31.41 -117.96 56.59
C ASP A 3 -31.02 -116.82 57.56
N GLU A 4 -31.39 -115.58 57.18
CA GLU A 4 -32.18 -114.56 57.91
C GLU A 4 -32.02 -113.20 57.17
N ASP A 5 -33.03 -112.70 56.45
CA ASP A 5 -34.12 -111.78 56.89
C ASP A 5 -33.60 -110.39 57.35
N SER A 6 -33.82 -109.28 56.63
CA SER A 6 -35.06 -108.52 56.35
C SER A 6 -35.06 -107.24 57.18
N GLU A 7 -35.02 -106.05 56.56
CA GLU A 7 -35.85 -104.89 56.96
C GLU A 7 -35.61 -103.66 56.05
N THR A 8 -36.67 -103.32 55.34
CA THR A 8 -36.96 -102.03 54.70
C THR A 8 -37.33 -100.99 55.76
N SER A 9 -36.67 -99.83 55.78
CA SER A 9 -37.26 -98.55 56.21
C SER A 9 -36.39 -97.40 55.68
N ALA A 10 -36.79 -96.75 54.59
CA ALA A 10 -37.57 -95.51 54.64
C ALA A 10 -36.85 -94.40 55.41
N SER A 11 -35.96 -93.64 54.74
CA SER A 11 -35.61 -92.24 55.08
C SER A 11 -34.78 -91.58 53.96
N GLU A 12 -35.19 -91.71 52.69
CA GLU A 12 -34.88 -90.69 51.68
C GLU A 12 -35.85 -89.52 51.89
N ALA A 13 -35.69 -88.83 53.00
CA ALA A 13 -36.46 -87.64 53.36
C ALA A 13 -35.48 -86.54 53.75
N GLN A 14 -34.68 -86.12 52.78
CA GLN A 14 -34.13 -84.77 52.70
C GLN A 14 -34.00 -84.45 51.21
N ALA A 15 -35.16 -84.46 50.55
CA ALA A 15 -35.38 -83.59 49.42
C ALA A 15 -34.93 -82.20 49.89
N GLN A 16 -33.84 -81.75 49.28
CA GLN A 16 -33.51 -80.34 49.20
C GLN A 16 -34.82 -79.63 48.84
N GLU A 17 -35.21 -78.65 49.65
CA GLU A 17 -36.07 -77.57 49.20
C GLU A 17 -35.37 -76.93 47.99
N GLU A 18 -35.58 -77.52 46.81
CA GLU A 18 -35.36 -76.83 45.55
C GLU A 18 -36.41 -75.73 45.52
N ASN A 19 -35.94 -74.50 45.71
CA ASN A 19 -36.72 -73.28 45.56
C ASN A 19 -37.39 -73.27 44.17
N GLU A 20 -38.62 -73.78 44.07
CA GLU A 20 -39.43 -73.69 42.86
C GLU A 20 -39.82 -72.22 42.63
N LEU A 21 -39.02 -71.53 41.82
CA LEU A 21 -39.32 -70.18 41.36
C LEU A 21 -40.62 -70.20 40.54
N PRO A 22 -41.58 -69.29 40.78
CA PRO A 22 -42.82 -69.19 40.00
C PRO A 22 -42.56 -69.19 38.48
N ILE A 23 -43.43 -69.81 37.68
CA ILE A 23 -43.29 -69.96 36.21
C ILE A 23 -42.94 -68.65 35.49
N ILE A 24 -43.48 -67.52 35.96
CA ILE A 24 -43.20 -66.19 35.42
C ILE A 24 -41.71 -65.80 35.61
N GLN A 25 -41.12 -66.17 36.74
CA GLN A 25 -39.70 -65.94 37.03
C GLN A 25 -38.80 -66.88 36.21
N LEU A 26 -39.25 -68.11 35.95
CA LEU A 26 -38.57 -69.04 35.04
C LEU A 26 -38.56 -68.53 33.59
N CYS A 27 -39.68 -68.01 33.08
CA CYS A 27 -39.74 -67.41 31.75
C CYS A 27 -38.82 -66.20 31.63
N ALA A 28 -38.81 -65.31 32.63
CA ALA A 28 -37.90 -64.17 32.68
C ALA A 28 -36.43 -64.60 32.66
N LEU A 29 -36.08 -65.65 33.41
CA LEU A 29 -34.72 -66.20 33.45
C LEU A 29 -34.31 -66.82 32.09
N VAL A 30 -35.22 -67.51 31.40
CA VAL A 30 -34.95 -68.06 30.07
C VAL A 30 -34.72 -66.96 29.03
N GLU A 31 -35.49 -65.87 29.08
CA GLU A 31 -35.29 -64.72 28.20
C GLU A 31 -33.94 -64.04 28.47
N GLU A 32 -33.58 -63.84 29.74
CA GLU A 32 -32.29 -63.26 30.14
C GLU A 32 -31.11 -64.14 29.70
N LEU A 33 -31.19 -65.45 29.93
CA LEU A 33 -30.17 -66.41 29.49
C LEU A 33 -30.09 -66.52 27.96
N SER A 34 -31.22 -66.43 27.26
CA SER A 34 -31.25 -66.40 25.80
C SER A 34 -30.55 -65.17 25.25
N TYR A 35 -30.82 -63.99 25.82
CA TYR A 35 -30.15 -62.75 25.46
C TYR A 35 -28.63 -62.82 25.76
N GLY A 36 -28.26 -63.31 26.95
CA GLY A 36 -26.86 -63.52 27.33
C GLY A 36 -26.13 -64.49 26.39
N ASN A 37 -26.77 -65.62 26.04
CA ASN A 37 -26.22 -66.58 25.08
C ASN A 37 -26.08 -65.98 23.67
N SER A 38 -27.03 -65.14 23.24
CA SER A 38 -26.92 -64.43 21.96
C SER A 38 -25.74 -63.45 21.97
N ALA A 39 -25.53 -62.71 23.07
CA ALA A 39 -24.40 -61.80 23.20
C ALA A 39 -23.04 -62.53 23.25
N LEU A 40 -22.96 -63.66 23.96
CA LEU A 40 -21.76 -64.49 23.96
C LEU A 40 -21.48 -65.10 22.58
N LYS A 41 -22.53 -65.48 21.85
CA LYS A 41 -22.40 -66.00 20.49
C LYS A 41 -21.85 -64.93 19.54
N THR A 42 -22.38 -63.70 19.59
CA THR A 42 -21.86 -62.60 18.76
C THR A 42 -20.42 -62.24 19.12
N GLU A 43 -20.08 -62.22 20.43
CA GLU A 43 -18.71 -62.04 20.91
C GLU A 43 -17.77 -63.16 20.38
N THR A 44 -18.23 -64.42 20.41
CA THR A 44 -17.45 -65.57 19.92
C THR A 44 -17.24 -65.49 18.40
N GLU A 45 -18.27 -65.18 17.62
CA GLU A 45 -18.17 -64.99 16.17
C GLU A 45 -17.20 -63.85 15.81
N MET A 46 -17.22 -62.78 16.59
CA MET A 46 -16.28 -61.65 16.52
C MET A 46 -14.82 -62.10 16.71
N PHE A 47 -14.55 -62.83 17.80
CA PHE A 47 -13.23 -63.38 18.07
C PHE A 47 -12.78 -64.38 17.01
N GLU A 48 -13.69 -65.22 16.53
CA GLU A 48 -13.42 -66.20 15.49
C GLU A 48 -13.08 -65.51 14.16
N LYS A 49 -13.80 -64.46 13.77
CA LYS A 49 -13.46 -63.64 12.59
C LYS A 49 -12.09 -63.02 12.71
N TYR A 50 -11.76 -62.46 13.86
CA TYR A 50 -10.45 -61.84 14.09
C TYR A 50 -9.31 -62.88 14.08
N TYR A 51 -9.50 -64.01 14.76
CA TYR A 51 -8.56 -65.12 14.76
C TYR A 51 -8.32 -65.64 13.33
N ASN A 52 -9.39 -65.78 12.55
CA ASN A 52 -9.36 -66.16 11.14
C ASN A 52 -8.63 -65.15 10.24
N LYS A 53 -8.56 -63.87 10.61
CA LYS A 53 -7.78 -62.85 9.89
C LYS A 53 -6.29 -62.91 10.25
N LEU A 54 -5.96 -63.32 11.48
CA LEU A 54 -4.58 -63.43 11.98
C LEU A 54 -3.85 -64.70 11.54
N GLU A 55 -4.58 -65.77 11.21
CA GLU A 55 -3.97 -67.02 10.78
C GLU A 55 -3.33 -66.87 9.37
N PRO A 56 -2.02 -67.10 9.21
CA PRO A 56 -1.36 -67.06 7.91
C PRO A 56 -2.03 -68.05 6.94
N ARG A 57 -2.26 -67.62 5.70
CA ARG A 57 -2.93 -68.42 4.65
C ARG A 57 -2.34 -69.82 4.44
N ASP A 58 -1.09 -70.04 4.86
CA ASP A 58 -0.37 -71.31 4.79
C ASP A 58 -0.83 -72.36 5.83
N GLN A 59 -1.47 -71.95 6.93
CA GLN A 59 -1.96 -72.86 7.98
C GLN A 59 -3.40 -73.36 7.72
N ARG A 60 -4.18 -72.61 6.94
CA ARG A 60 -5.54 -73.00 6.52
C ARG A 60 -5.59 -74.28 5.68
N SER A 61 -4.55 -74.56 4.90
CA SER A 61 -4.51 -75.74 4.02
C SER A 61 -4.28 -77.05 4.78
N LEU A 62 -3.60 -77.00 5.94
CA LEU A 62 -3.28 -78.18 6.75
C LEU A 62 -4.45 -78.67 7.63
N ARG A 63 -5.37 -77.78 8.03
CA ARG A 63 -6.50 -78.13 8.92
C ARG A 63 -7.72 -78.68 8.18
N LEU A 64 -7.89 -78.37 6.90
CA LEU A 64 -9.04 -78.81 6.11
C LEU A 64 -8.88 -80.23 5.50
N SER A 65 -7.67 -80.80 5.48
CA SER A 65 -7.43 -82.12 4.89
C SER A 65 -7.64 -83.31 5.82
N GLU A 66 -7.91 -83.14 7.11
CA GLU A 66 -8.09 -84.27 8.05
C GLU A 66 -9.19 -84.05 9.07
N ILE A 67 -10.46 -83.89 8.65
CA ILE A 67 -11.60 -84.22 9.52
C ILE A 67 -12.70 -84.88 8.69
N LYS A 68 -12.48 -86.15 8.33
CA LYS A 68 -13.55 -87.14 8.22
C LYS A 68 -13.24 -88.23 9.24
N ILE A 69 -13.60 -88.03 10.50
CA ILE A 69 -13.53 -89.08 11.50
C ILE A 69 -14.90 -89.20 12.16
N SER A 70 -15.49 -90.37 11.99
CA SER A 70 -16.77 -90.78 12.57
C SER A 70 -16.67 -90.85 14.10
N GLY A 71 -17.78 -90.62 14.80
CA GLY A 71 -17.86 -90.47 16.26
C GLY A 71 -17.50 -91.68 17.14
N ALA A 72 -16.71 -92.65 16.65
CA ALA A 72 -16.37 -93.87 17.37
C ALA A 72 -14.90 -93.97 17.87
N GLU A 73 -14.01 -93.01 17.55
CA GLU A 73 -12.57 -93.13 17.87
C GLU A 73 -12.04 -92.11 18.91
N ILE A 74 -12.91 -91.45 19.67
CA ILE A 74 -12.49 -90.44 20.67
C ILE A 74 -12.00 -91.11 21.98
N THR A 75 -12.30 -92.39 22.22
CA THR A 75 -12.10 -93.02 23.54
C THR A 75 -10.74 -93.69 23.77
N GLN A 76 -9.81 -93.72 22.80
CA GLN A 76 -8.55 -94.49 22.95
C GLN A 76 -7.25 -93.66 23.05
N LEU A 77 -7.29 -92.32 23.02
CA LEU A 77 -6.07 -91.49 23.06
C LEU A 77 -5.71 -90.91 24.44
N GLN A 78 -6.29 -91.41 25.54
CA GLN A 78 -5.98 -90.94 26.90
C GLN A 78 -4.69 -91.51 27.53
N GLY A 79 -3.94 -92.36 26.83
CA GLY A 79 -3.04 -93.30 27.52
C GLY A 79 -1.55 -93.29 27.16
N ARG A 80 -0.89 -92.22 26.68
CA ARG A 80 0.59 -92.29 26.55
C ARG A 80 1.42 -91.02 26.32
N TRP A 81 1.39 -90.00 27.18
CA TRP A 81 2.45 -88.97 27.14
C TRP A 81 2.87 -88.50 28.54
N ARG A 82 3.98 -89.05 29.04
CA ARG A 82 4.85 -88.42 30.06
C ARG A 82 6.30 -88.62 29.66
N SER A 83 7.00 -87.55 29.29
CA SER A 83 8.08 -86.99 30.15
C SER A 83 8.72 -85.71 29.57
N LYS A 84 8.69 -84.65 30.39
CA LYS A 84 9.69 -83.57 30.57
C LYS A 84 10.03 -82.63 29.40
N SER A 85 9.39 -81.45 29.40
CA SER A 85 10.07 -80.22 29.84
C SER A 85 9.08 -79.17 30.40
N ARG A 86 9.27 -78.84 31.69
CA ARG A 86 9.13 -77.55 32.37
C ARG A 86 7.90 -76.65 32.10
N ILE A 87 7.06 -76.60 33.15
CA ILE A 87 6.50 -75.41 33.79
C ILE A 87 6.04 -74.29 32.83
N GLY A 88 4.76 -74.34 32.55
CA GLY A 88 3.93 -73.17 32.24
C GLY A 88 2.51 -73.67 32.42
N VAL A 89 1.85 -73.25 33.50
CA VAL A 89 0.40 -73.41 33.59
C VAL A 89 -0.13 -72.77 32.32
N ASP A 90 -0.72 -73.56 31.43
CA ASP A 90 -1.49 -73.05 30.30
C ASP A 90 -2.76 -72.45 30.89
N ARG A 91 -2.58 -71.35 31.62
CA ARG A 91 -3.64 -70.39 31.87
C ARG A 91 -3.99 -69.96 30.46
N VAL A 92 -5.09 -70.49 29.94
CA VAL A 92 -5.88 -69.81 28.93
C VAL A 92 -5.98 -68.38 29.44
N THR A 93 -5.08 -67.54 28.94
CA THR A 93 -4.90 -66.21 29.48
C THR A 93 -6.06 -65.46 28.88
N ALA A 94 -7.16 -65.43 29.62
CA ALA A 94 -8.36 -64.72 29.22
C ALA A 94 -7.92 -63.32 28.82
N LEU A 95 -8.31 -62.90 27.62
CA LEU A 95 -8.03 -61.55 27.15
C LEU A 95 -8.49 -60.57 28.21
N THR A 96 -7.61 -59.65 28.57
CA THR A 96 -7.95 -58.56 29.49
C THR A 96 -9.11 -57.75 28.91
N VAL A 97 -9.91 -57.13 29.78
CA VAL A 97 -11.06 -56.32 29.34
C VAL A 97 -10.62 -55.25 28.34
N ASP A 98 -9.45 -54.64 28.56
CA ASP A 98 -8.85 -53.67 27.64
C ASP A 98 -8.55 -54.27 26.27
N GLN A 99 -7.92 -55.45 26.21
CA GLN A 99 -7.66 -56.17 24.95
C GLN A 99 -8.95 -56.56 24.21
N LYS A 100 -10.00 -56.95 24.94
CA LYS A 100 -11.32 -57.21 24.35
C LYS A 100 -11.94 -55.94 23.79
N CYS A 101 -11.87 -54.82 24.52
CA CYS A 101 -12.36 -53.53 24.05
C CYS A 101 -11.61 -53.03 22.81
N GLU A 102 -10.29 -53.15 22.77
CA GLU A 102 -9.49 -52.83 21.57
C GLU A 102 -9.90 -53.68 20.37
N LEU A 103 -10.15 -54.97 20.59
CA LEU A 103 -10.61 -55.84 19.52
C LEU A 103 -11.99 -55.44 18.99
N VAL A 104 -12.94 -55.20 19.89
CA VAL A 104 -14.29 -54.76 19.54
C VAL A 104 -14.24 -53.44 18.77
N GLN A 105 -13.39 -52.50 19.18
CA GLN A 105 -13.21 -51.24 18.45
C GLN A 105 -12.64 -51.47 17.05
N ARG A 106 -11.65 -52.36 16.89
CA ARG A 106 -11.05 -52.67 15.59
C ARG A 106 -12.06 -53.30 14.64
N GLU A 107 -12.78 -54.33 15.08
CA GLU A 107 -13.78 -54.98 14.24
C GLU A 107 -15.00 -54.08 13.98
N LEU A 108 -15.34 -53.17 14.90
CA LEU A 108 -16.33 -52.13 14.65
C LEU A 108 -15.90 -51.21 13.51
N GLU A 109 -14.62 -50.82 13.45
CA GLU A 109 -14.10 -49.99 12.36
C GLU A 109 -14.02 -50.78 11.05
N ASP A 110 -13.57 -52.04 11.09
CA ASP A 110 -13.59 -52.95 9.92
C ASP A 110 -15.02 -53.12 9.37
N ALA A 111 -16.02 -53.32 10.25
CA ALA A 111 -17.42 -53.45 9.86
C ALA A 111 -17.97 -52.14 9.27
N LYS A 112 -17.58 -50.98 9.81
CA LYS A 112 -17.93 -49.69 9.21
C LYS A 112 -17.30 -49.53 7.84
N ASP A 113 -16.05 -49.94 7.65
CA ASP A 113 -15.37 -49.94 6.35
C ASP A 113 -16.05 -50.86 5.34
N GLU A 114 -16.43 -52.06 5.77
CA GLU A 114 -17.19 -53.00 4.93
C GLU A 114 -18.54 -52.41 4.53
N ILE A 115 -19.28 -51.78 5.47
CA ILE A 115 -20.53 -51.08 5.18
C ILE A 115 -20.31 -49.91 4.22
N ARG A 116 -19.25 -49.10 4.41
CA ARG A 116 -18.89 -47.99 3.51
C ARG A 116 -18.63 -48.51 2.09
N HIS A 117 -17.84 -49.57 1.96
CA HIS A 117 -17.51 -50.19 0.69
C HIS A 117 -18.75 -50.80 0.02
N MET A 118 -19.57 -51.52 0.77
CA MET A 118 -20.83 -52.10 0.27
C MET A 118 -21.80 -51.02 -0.22
N ARG A 119 -21.95 -49.92 0.52
CA ARG A 119 -22.77 -48.77 0.08
C ARG A 119 -22.21 -48.14 -1.20
N ALA A 120 -20.89 -47.95 -1.29
CA ALA A 120 -20.27 -47.41 -2.50
C ALA A 120 -20.43 -48.34 -3.72
N ASN A 121 -20.41 -49.67 -3.52
CA ASN A 121 -20.73 -50.64 -4.56
C ASN A 121 -22.18 -50.53 -4.99
N ALA A 122 -23.12 -50.56 -4.04
CA ALA A 122 -24.55 -50.49 -4.33
C ALA A 122 -24.94 -49.20 -5.06
N GLU A 123 -24.35 -48.07 -4.68
CA GLU A 123 -24.53 -46.78 -5.36
C GLU A 123 -24.02 -46.83 -6.81
N ARG A 124 -22.85 -47.43 -7.05
CA ARG A 124 -22.34 -47.63 -8.42
C ARG A 124 -23.25 -48.50 -9.26
N ASP A 125 -23.76 -49.58 -8.68
CA ASP A 125 -24.64 -50.52 -9.38
C ASP A 125 -26.00 -49.87 -9.69
N LEU A 126 -26.53 -49.07 -8.75
CA LEU A 126 -27.75 -48.28 -8.94
C LEU A 126 -27.57 -47.27 -10.08
N GLN A 127 -26.51 -46.48 -10.06
CA GLN A 127 -26.19 -45.52 -11.14
C GLN A 127 -26.00 -46.22 -12.49
N HIS A 128 -25.44 -47.43 -12.50
CA HIS A 128 -25.31 -48.23 -13.72
C HIS A 128 -26.67 -48.67 -14.27
N HIS A 129 -27.55 -49.16 -13.41
CA HIS A 129 -28.90 -49.56 -13.80
C HIS A 129 -29.76 -48.38 -14.23
N GLU A 130 -29.67 -47.24 -13.56
CA GLU A 130 -30.31 -45.98 -13.98
C GLU A 130 -29.86 -45.58 -15.39
N ALA A 131 -28.55 -45.60 -15.66
CA ALA A 131 -28.03 -45.29 -17.00
C ALA A 131 -28.55 -46.25 -18.09
N ILE A 132 -28.72 -47.54 -17.76
CA ILE A 132 -29.31 -48.53 -18.69
C ILE A 132 -30.78 -48.22 -18.95
N ILE A 133 -31.55 -47.86 -17.92
CA ILE A 133 -32.97 -47.51 -18.05
C ILE A 133 -33.12 -46.26 -18.92
N GLU A 134 -32.37 -45.20 -18.62
CA GLU A 134 -32.39 -43.97 -19.42
C GLU A 134 -32.03 -44.22 -20.90
N GLU A 135 -31.00 -45.03 -21.16
CA GLU A 135 -30.64 -45.42 -22.53
C GLU A 135 -31.78 -46.19 -23.22
N ALA A 136 -32.43 -47.11 -22.51
CA ALA A 136 -33.55 -47.88 -23.05
C ALA A 136 -34.76 -46.99 -23.36
N GLU A 137 -35.07 -46.01 -22.51
CA GLU A 137 -36.14 -45.04 -22.72
C GLU A 137 -35.86 -44.15 -23.94
N ILE A 138 -34.63 -43.64 -24.07
CA ILE A 138 -34.23 -42.85 -25.25
C ILE A 138 -34.38 -43.69 -26.52
N ARG A 139 -33.83 -44.91 -26.53
CA ARG A 139 -33.94 -45.82 -27.68
C ARG A 139 -35.39 -46.16 -28.00
N TRP A 140 -36.24 -46.34 -27.01
CA TRP A 140 -37.66 -46.60 -27.20
C TRP A 140 -38.35 -45.44 -27.92
N ILE A 141 -38.12 -44.21 -27.47
CA ILE A 141 -38.68 -42.99 -28.10
C ILE A 141 -38.15 -42.85 -29.53
N GLU A 142 -36.85 -43.07 -29.76
CA GLU A 142 -36.24 -43.03 -31.08
C GLU A 142 -36.88 -44.07 -32.02
N VAL A 143 -37.00 -45.33 -31.60
CA VAL A 143 -37.63 -46.39 -32.39
C VAL A 143 -39.09 -46.07 -32.69
N GLN A 144 -39.86 -45.58 -31.71
CA GLN A 144 -41.25 -45.17 -31.95
C GLN A 144 -41.35 -44.06 -33.00
N THR A 145 -40.47 -43.06 -32.90
CA THR A 145 -40.40 -41.94 -33.85
C THR A 145 -40.03 -42.45 -35.24
N GLU A 146 -39.00 -43.27 -35.36
CA GLU A 146 -38.54 -43.86 -36.64
C GLU A 146 -39.61 -44.74 -37.28
N VAL A 147 -40.33 -45.56 -36.50
CA VAL A 147 -41.46 -46.34 -36.99
C VAL A 147 -42.58 -45.44 -37.48
N HIS A 148 -42.88 -44.34 -36.79
CA HIS A 148 -43.88 -43.37 -37.21
C HIS A 148 -43.47 -42.65 -38.51
N GLU A 149 -42.24 -42.15 -38.59
CA GLU A 149 -41.68 -41.50 -39.78
C GLU A 149 -41.67 -42.46 -40.97
N PHE A 150 -41.22 -43.70 -40.78
CA PHE A 150 -41.21 -44.71 -41.84
C PHE A 150 -42.63 -45.01 -42.36
N LYS A 151 -43.60 -45.18 -41.45
CA LYS A 151 -45.00 -45.38 -41.84
C LYS A 151 -45.55 -44.19 -42.62
N LYS A 152 -45.25 -42.97 -42.16
CA LYS A 152 -45.71 -41.72 -42.77
C LYS A 152 -45.10 -41.49 -44.16
N ASP A 153 -43.79 -41.59 -44.28
CA ASP A 153 -43.07 -41.13 -45.45
C ASP A 153 -42.89 -42.23 -46.50
N ILE A 154 -42.70 -43.48 -46.06
CA ILE A 154 -42.47 -44.63 -46.93
C ILE A 154 -43.75 -45.42 -47.14
N LEU A 155 -44.35 -45.98 -46.08
CA LEU A 155 -45.46 -46.93 -46.23
C LEU A 155 -46.68 -46.31 -46.95
N LYS A 156 -47.10 -45.09 -46.56
CA LYS A 156 -48.20 -44.37 -47.21
C LYS A 156 -47.92 -44.02 -48.68
N THR A 157 -46.65 -43.78 -49.03
CA THR A 157 -46.27 -43.40 -50.41
C THR A 157 -46.10 -44.61 -51.31
N VAL A 158 -45.44 -45.66 -50.80
CA VAL A 158 -45.11 -46.88 -51.53
C VAL A 158 -46.34 -47.78 -51.71
N SER A 159 -47.27 -47.80 -50.74
CA SER A 159 -48.49 -48.61 -50.81
C SER A 159 -49.34 -48.34 -52.07
N LYS A 160 -49.34 -47.11 -52.58
CA LYS A 160 -50.11 -46.73 -53.78
C LYS A 160 -49.40 -47.06 -55.10
N LYS A 161 -48.10 -47.36 -55.07
CA LYS A 161 -47.25 -47.54 -56.28
C LYS A 161 -46.26 -48.70 -56.10
N LYS A 162 -46.71 -49.79 -55.48
CA LYS A 162 -45.88 -50.98 -55.19
C LYS A 162 -45.28 -51.53 -56.49
N GLY A 163 -43.96 -51.75 -56.51
CA GLY A 163 -43.23 -52.24 -57.69
C GLY A 163 -42.83 -51.16 -58.72
N SER A 164 -43.19 -49.88 -58.50
CA SER A 164 -42.74 -48.79 -59.37
C SER A 164 -41.29 -48.38 -59.07
N ILE A 165 -40.58 -47.93 -60.11
CA ILE A 165 -39.22 -47.34 -59.99
C ILE A 165 -39.20 -46.22 -58.93
N LEU A 166 -40.27 -45.41 -58.88
CA LEU A 166 -40.41 -44.32 -57.92
C LEU A 166 -40.48 -44.80 -56.46
N ALA A 167 -41.12 -45.95 -56.20
CA ALA A 167 -41.16 -46.54 -54.87
C ALA A 167 -39.77 -47.02 -54.42
N THR A 168 -39.02 -47.67 -55.32
CA THR A 168 -37.65 -48.11 -55.05
C THR A 168 -36.71 -46.92 -54.82
N GLN A 169 -36.80 -45.87 -55.64
CA GLN A 169 -36.03 -44.64 -55.46
C GLN A 169 -36.31 -43.97 -54.12
N LYS A 170 -37.57 -43.91 -53.69
CA LYS A 170 -37.94 -43.34 -52.38
C LYS A 170 -37.39 -44.17 -51.21
N MET A 171 -37.39 -45.50 -51.33
CA MET A 171 -36.80 -46.39 -50.34
C MET A 171 -35.28 -46.22 -50.25
N MET A 172 -34.58 -46.15 -51.39
CA MET A 172 -33.13 -45.91 -51.42
C MET A 172 -32.77 -44.57 -50.78
N LYS A 173 -33.50 -43.50 -51.14
CA LYS A 173 -33.29 -42.18 -50.54
C LYS A 173 -33.49 -42.19 -49.02
N TYR A 174 -34.51 -42.89 -48.52
CA TYR A 174 -34.72 -43.03 -47.07
C TYR A 174 -33.54 -43.73 -46.38
N ILE A 175 -33.03 -44.82 -46.96
CA ILE A 175 -31.86 -45.53 -46.42
C ILE A 175 -30.63 -44.61 -46.41
N GLU A 176 -30.39 -43.87 -47.49
CA GLU A 176 -29.29 -42.90 -47.59
C GLU A 176 -29.41 -41.78 -46.55
N ASP A 177 -30.60 -41.19 -46.42
CA ASP A 177 -30.88 -40.13 -45.44
C ASP A 177 -30.68 -40.67 -44.01
N MET A 178 -31.11 -41.91 -43.72
CA MET A 178 -30.90 -42.57 -42.43
C MET A 178 -29.43 -42.86 -42.14
N ASN A 179 -28.67 -43.30 -43.14
CA ASN A 179 -27.22 -43.47 -43.02
C ASN A 179 -26.54 -42.15 -42.68
N ARG A 180 -26.90 -41.07 -43.41
CA ARG A 180 -26.37 -39.73 -43.18
C ARG A 180 -26.71 -39.19 -41.79
N ARG A 181 -27.94 -39.40 -41.31
CA ARG A 181 -28.32 -39.04 -39.93
C ARG A 181 -27.46 -39.78 -38.89
N ARG A 182 -27.25 -41.09 -39.07
CA ARG A 182 -26.40 -41.91 -38.19
C ARG A 182 -24.94 -41.44 -38.19
N ASP A 183 -24.37 -41.14 -39.35
CA ASP A 183 -23.00 -40.61 -39.45
C ASP A 183 -22.86 -39.25 -38.76
N ASN A 184 -23.81 -38.34 -38.97
CA ASN A 184 -23.83 -37.05 -38.27
C ASN A 184 -23.89 -37.22 -36.75
N MET A 185 -24.70 -38.16 -36.25
CA MET A 185 -24.80 -38.44 -34.82
C MET A 185 -23.49 -39.03 -34.28
N LYS A 186 -22.88 -39.96 -35.01
CA LYS A 186 -21.59 -40.55 -34.67
C LYS A 186 -20.50 -39.49 -34.53
N ASP A 187 -20.41 -38.54 -35.46
CA ASP A 187 -19.42 -37.46 -35.38
C ASP A 187 -19.71 -36.49 -34.22
N LYS A 188 -20.99 -36.18 -33.96
CA LYS A 188 -21.39 -35.39 -32.78
C LYS A 188 -20.99 -36.07 -31.47
N LEU A 189 -21.23 -37.39 -31.35
CA LEU A 189 -20.84 -38.17 -30.18
C LEU A 189 -19.32 -38.26 -30.03
N ARG A 190 -18.56 -38.41 -31.13
CA ARG A 190 -17.09 -38.39 -31.11
C ARG A 190 -16.54 -37.07 -30.58
N LEU A 191 -17.05 -35.93 -31.06
CA LEU A 191 -16.66 -34.61 -30.57
C LEU A 191 -16.97 -34.43 -29.08
N LYS A 192 -18.17 -34.86 -28.64
CA LYS A 192 -18.55 -34.83 -27.23
C LYS A 192 -17.65 -35.72 -26.37
N ASN A 193 -17.28 -36.91 -26.86
CA ASN A 193 -16.36 -37.82 -26.16
C ASN A 193 -14.96 -37.21 -25.98
N VAL A 194 -14.41 -36.57 -27.01
CA VAL A 194 -13.11 -35.87 -26.92
C VAL A 194 -13.20 -34.71 -25.92
N SER A 195 -14.27 -33.91 -25.97
CA SER A 195 -14.48 -32.80 -25.02
C SER A 195 -14.55 -33.28 -23.56
N LEU A 196 -15.35 -34.33 -23.30
CA LEU A 196 -15.46 -34.92 -21.96
C LEU A 196 -14.15 -35.53 -21.47
N LYS A 197 -13.34 -36.14 -22.36
CA LYS A 197 -11.99 -36.63 -22.01
C LYS A 197 -11.05 -35.50 -21.58
N VAL A 198 -11.10 -34.35 -22.26
CA VAL A 198 -10.32 -33.16 -21.89
C VAL A 198 -10.79 -32.61 -20.54
N GLN A 199 -12.10 -32.50 -20.34
CA GLN A 199 -12.68 -32.05 -19.07
C GLN A 199 -12.29 -32.97 -17.92
N ARG A 200 -12.38 -34.30 -18.10
CA ARG A 200 -11.92 -35.29 -17.11
C ARG A 200 -10.45 -35.11 -16.76
N LYS A 201 -9.57 -34.95 -17.76
CA LYS A 201 -8.14 -34.70 -17.52
C LYS A 201 -7.91 -33.42 -16.72
N LYS A 202 -8.64 -32.34 -17.04
CA LYS A 202 -8.57 -31.07 -16.29
C LYS A 202 -9.00 -31.24 -14.83
N MET A 203 -10.12 -31.91 -14.59
CA MET A 203 -10.63 -32.16 -13.24
C MET A 203 -9.66 -33.01 -12.42
N LEU A 204 -9.08 -34.07 -13.01
CA LEU A 204 -8.06 -34.89 -12.34
C LEU A 204 -6.79 -34.10 -12.00
N LEU A 205 -6.36 -33.20 -12.89
CA LEU A 205 -5.21 -32.33 -12.61
C LEU A 205 -5.52 -31.35 -11.48
N GLN A 206 -6.71 -30.77 -11.46
CA GLN A 206 -7.15 -29.89 -10.36
C GLN A 206 -7.25 -30.64 -9.04
N LEU A 207 -7.75 -31.87 -9.04
CA LEU A 207 -7.79 -32.73 -7.86
C LEU A 207 -6.38 -32.99 -7.33
N ARG A 208 -5.44 -33.39 -8.20
CA ARG A 208 -4.04 -33.59 -7.80
C ARG A 208 -3.41 -32.33 -7.23
N GLN A 209 -3.61 -31.17 -7.86
CA GLN A 209 -3.12 -29.89 -7.33
C GLN A 209 -3.70 -29.57 -5.95
N LYS A 210 -4.97 -29.93 -5.71
CA LYS A 210 -5.61 -29.74 -4.40
C LYS A 210 -5.09 -30.72 -3.36
N GLU A 211 -4.82 -31.96 -3.74
CA GLU A 211 -4.21 -32.98 -2.87
C GLU A 211 -2.77 -32.59 -2.50
N GLU A 212 -1.95 -32.19 -3.46
CA GLU A 212 -0.56 -31.72 -3.23
C GLU A 212 -0.53 -30.45 -2.35
N VAL A 213 -1.45 -29.51 -2.55
CA VAL A 213 -1.58 -28.30 -1.71
C VAL A 213 -2.14 -28.63 -0.32
N GLY A 214 -3.00 -29.64 -0.20
CA GLY A 214 -3.55 -30.11 1.08
C GLY A 214 -2.55 -30.90 1.92
N GLU A 215 -1.61 -31.59 1.28
CA GLU A 215 -0.54 -32.34 1.95
C GLU A 215 0.64 -31.43 2.35
N ALA A 216 0.87 -30.34 1.60
CA ALA A 216 1.96 -29.39 1.86
C ALA A 216 1.60 -28.28 2.87
N LEU A 217 0.32 -28.06 3.18
CA LEU A 217 -0.12 -26.89 3.94
C LEU A 217 -0.98 -27.32 5.13
N HIS A 218 -0.36 -27.40 6.31
CA HIS A 218 -1.09 -27.72 7.53
C HIS A 218 -1.90 -26.50 7.95
N GLU A 219 -3.04 -26.72 8.61
CA GLU A 219 -3.84 -25.65 9.22
C GLU A 219 -2.98 -24.75 10.13
N VAL A 220 -1.95 -25.33 10.77
CA VAL A 220 -0.97 -24.61 11.59
C VAL A 220 -0.16 -23.61 10.77
N ASP A 221 0.27 -23.95 9.56
CA ASP A 221 1.02 -23.06 8.67
C ASP A 221 0.17 -21.87 8.22
N PHE A 222 -1.12 -22.11 7.96
CA PHE A 222 -2.07 -21.05 7.66
C PHE A 222 -2.31 -20.11 8.85
N GLN A 223 -2.42 -20.65 10.05
CA GLN A 223 -2.56 -19.83 11.26
C GLN A 223 -1.28 -19.05 11.54
N GLN A 224 -0.11 -19.65 11.34
CA GLN A 224 1.17 -18.97 11.45
C GLN A 224 1.27 -17.80 10.46
N LEU A 225 0.96 -18.01 9.18
CA LEU A 225 0.95 -16.94 8.17
C LEU A 225 -0.03 -15.81 8.53
N LYS A 226 -1.19 -16.13 9.09
CA LYS A 226 -2.15 -15.11 9.56
C LYS A 226 -1.58 -14.30 10.72
N ILE A 227 -0.91 -14.95 11.67
CA ILE A 227 -0.27 -14.28 12.80
C ILE A 227 0.88 -13.39 12.32
N GLU A 228 1.76 -13.90 11.45
CA GLU A 228 2.88 -13.15 10.89
C GLU A 228 2.39 -11.94 10.10
N ASN A 229 1.35 -12.11 9.28
CA ASN A 229 0.77 -11.00 8.51
C ASN A 229 0.16 -9.93 9.44
N ALA A 230 -0.56 -10.33 10.49
CA ALA A 230 -1.09 -9.40 11.48
C ALA A 230 0.04 -8.62 12.18
N GLN A 231 1.14 -9.30 12.55
CA GLN A 231 2.32 -8.66 13.15
C GLN A 231 3.00 -7.68 12.18
N PHE A 232 3.14 -8.03 10.90
CA PHE A 232 3.71 -7.14 9.90
C PHE A 232 2.82 -5.91 9.66
N LEU A 233 1.50 -6.07 9.63
CA LEU A 233 0.57 -4.95 9.51
C LEU A 233 0.69 -3.99 10.69
N GLU A 234 0.74 -4.51 11.93
CA GLU A 234 0.93 -3.70 13.13
C GLU A 234 2.28 -2.97 13.12
N MET A 235 3.35 -3.64 12.68
CA MET A 235 4.67 -3.02 12.53
C MET A 235 4.68 -1.92 11.48
N ILE A 236 4.03 -2.13 10.33
CA ILE A 236 3.88 -1.11 9.28
C ILE A 236 3.09 0.08 9.81
N GLU A 237 2.01 -0.14 10.56
CA GLU A 237 1.20 0.90 11.17
C GLU A 237 2.00 1.73 12.18
N SER A 238 2.75 1.06 13.06
CA SER A 238 3.66 1.73 14.01
C SER A 238 4.71 2.58 13.28
N LYS A 239 5.33 2.04 12.22
CA LYS A 239 6.33 2.78 11.43
C LYS A 239 5.73 3.95 10.65
N ASN A 240 4.50 3.81 10.17
CA ASN A 240 3.77 4.90 9.54
C ASN A 240 3.45 6.03 10.53
N GLN A 241 3.06 5.68 11.77
CA GLN A 241 2.84 6.67 12.83
C GLN A 241 4.14 7.41 13.19
N GLU A 242 5.26 6.70 13.36
CA GLU A 242 6.59 7.30 13.56
C GLU A 242 6.95 8.26 12.41
N LEU A 243 6.72 7.84 11.16
CA LEU A 243 6.99 8.65 9.97
C LEU A 243 6.15 9.94 9.95
N ILE A 244 4.87 9.86 10.32
CA ILE A 244 3.99 11.03 10.42
C ILE A 244 4.51 12.01 11.48
N GLN A 245 4.89 11.51 12.66
CA GLN A 245 5.44 12.36 13.71
C GLN A 245 6.74 13.06 13.26
N LEU A 246 7.64 12.32 12.61
CA LEU A 246 8.88 12.90 12.06
C LEU A 246 8.61 13.93 10.97
N LYS A 247 7.62 13.71 10.10
CA LYS A 247 7.20 14.70 9.08
C LYS A 247 6.67 15.97 9.72
N LEU A 248 5.84 15.87 10.76
CA LEU A 248 5.33 17.03 11.50
C LEU A 248 6.46 17.80 12.19
N ALA A 249 7.36 17.10 12.88
CA ALA A 249 8.52 17.71 13.53
C ALA A 249 9.45 18.41 12.51
N SER A 250 9.73 17.77 11.38
CA SER A 250 10.50 18.35 10.28
C SER A 250 9.81 19.59 9.69
N GLY A 251 8.50 19.52 9.45
CA GLY A 251 7.70 20.66 8.99
C GLY A 251 7.75 21.85 9.95
N ASN A 252 7.56 21.60 11.25
CA ASN A 252 7.66 22.63 12.29
C ASN A 252 9.07 23.25 12.34
N THR A 253 10.11 22.42 12.27
CA THR A 253 11.51 22.90 12.25
C THR A 253 11.77 23.77 11.02
N LEU A 254 11.25 23.40 9.85
CA LEU A 254 11.37 24.19 8.63
C LEU A 254 10.64 25.54 8.74
N GLN A 255 9.46 25.57 9.35
CA GLN A 255 8.72 26.81 9.60
C GLN A 255 9.52 27.76 10.50
N ILE A 256 10.08 27.22 11.60
CA ILE A 256 10.92 27.99 12.53
C ILE A 256 12.17 28.51 11.81
N LEU A 257 12.84 27.67 11.01
CA LEU A 257 14.02 28.06 10.24
C LEU A 257 13.70 29.19 9.25
N ASN A 258 12.59 29.09 8.53
CA ASN A 258 12.15 30.14 7.62
C ASN A 258 11.83 31.45 8.35
N ALA A 259 11.19 31.39 9.52
CA ALA A 259 10.96 32.57 10.35
C ALA A 259 12.27 33.25 10.77
N TYR A 260 13.28 32.48 11.20
CA TYR A 260 14.61 33.01 11.51
C TYR A 260 15.30 33.61 10.28
N LYS A 261 15.23 32.94 9.12
CA LYS A 261 15.78 33.43 7.87
C LYS A 261 15.17 34.77 7.46
N SER A 262 13.84 34.90 7.53
CA SER A 262 13.15 36.17 7.24
C SER A 262 13.48 37.26 8.26
N ARG A 263 13.69 36.92 9.54
CA ARG A 263 14.12 37.89 10.55
C ARG A 263 15.55 38.38 10.30
N LEU A 264 16.45 37.47 9.95
CA LEU A 264 17.84 37.79 9.59
C LEU A 264 17.89 38.68 8.36
N GLN A 265 17.13 38.35 7.31
CA GLN A 265 17.10 39.15 6.09
C GLN A 265 16.62 40.58 6.36
N ARG A 266 15.54 40.75 7.14
CA ARG A 266 15.09 42.09 7.56
C ARG A 266 16.16 42.85 8.35
N ALA A 267 16.86 42.18 9.27
CA ALA A 267 17.95 42.81 10.03
C ALA A 267 19.11 43.23 9.12
N MET A 268 19.45 42.42 8.12
CA MET A 268 20.49 42.72 7.13
C MET A 268 20.09 43.91 6.25
N GLU A 269 18.85 43.93 5.75
CA GLU A 269 18.32 45.07 4.99
C GLU A 269 18.34 46.37 5.80
N MET A 270 17.96 46.29 7.08
CA MET A 270 18.03 47.43 8.00
C MET A 270 19.47 47.88 8.24
N SER A 271 20.43 46.95 8.41
CA SER A 271 21.85 47.28 8.53
C SER A 271 22.37 48.02 7.30
N VAL A 272 22.07 47.50 6.10
CA VAL A 272 22.46 48.15 4.84
C VAL A 272 21.83 49.54 4.71
N HIS A 273 20.58 49.70 5.15
CA HIS A 273 19.93 51.01 5.16
C HIS A 273 20.61 51.98 6.13
N LEU A 274 20.90 51.55 7.36
CA LEU A 274 21.62 52.34 8.35
C LEU A 274 23.03 52.73 7.89
N ASP A 275 23.75 51.83 7.22
CA ASP A 275 25.07 52.13 6.64
C ASP A 275 24.98 53.23 5.58
N LYS A 276 23.95 53.19 4.72
CA LYS A 276 23.69 54.26 3.75
C LYS A 276 23.36 55.58 4.45
N GLU A 277 22.50 55.57 5.46
CA GLU A 277 22.20 56.78 6.24
C GLU A 277 23.44 57.33 6.94
N PHE A 278 24.29 56.45 7.48
CA PHE A 278 25.53 56.83 8.13
C PHE A 278 26.50 57.51 7.15
N LEU A 279 26.64 56.97 5.94
CA LEU A 279 27.44 57.59 4.88
C LEU A 279 26.90 58.98 4.50
N LEU A 280 25.59 59.12 4.31
CA LEU A 280 24.95 60.41 4.01
C LEU A 280 25.16 61.43 5.14
N ARG A 281 24.96 61.03 6.41
CA ARG A 281 25.22 61.89 7.57
C ARG A 281 26.69 62.29 7.65
N LYS A 282 27.63 61.37 7.36
CA LYS A 282 29.07 61.65 7.34
C LYS A 282 29.45 62.64 6.24
N GLU A 283 28.85 62.54 5.06
CA GLU A 283 29.04 63.52 3.98
C GLU A 283 28.49 64.89 4.34
N LEU A 284 27.31 64.94 4.97
CA LEU A 284 26.72 66.19 5.46
C LEU A 284 27.60 66.84 6.53
N LEU A 285 28.10 66.06 7.50
CA LEU A 285 29.04 66.55 8.51
C LEU A 285 30.29 67.15 7.87
N LYS A 286 30.89 66.49 6.87
CA LYS A 286 32.04 67.05 6.13
C LYS A 286 31.72 68.38 5.42
N LYS A 287 30.48 68.56 4.92
CA LYS A 287 30.05 69.83 4.31
C LYS A 287 29.93 70.92 5.38
N ILE A 288 29.28 70.61 6.49
CA ILE A 288 29.13 71.54 7.63
C ILE A 288 30.52 71.93 8.17
N GLU A 289 31.43 70.98 8.36
CA GLU A 289 32.81 71.27 8.79
C GLU A 289 33.51 72.26 7.85
N LYS A 290 33.41 72.06 6.53
CA LYS A 290 33.95 73.01 5.55
C LYS A 290 33.29 74.40 5.63
N GLU A 291 31.97 74.44 5.74
CA GLU A 291 31.22 75.70 5.90
C GLU A 291 31.59 76.42 7.20
N THR A 292 31.79 75.69 8.30
CA THR A 292 32.22 76.26 9.58
C THR A 292 33.64 76.82 9.50
N LEU A 293 34.59 76.12 8.86
CA LEU A 293 35.93 76.64 8.63
C LEU A 293 35.90 77.91 7.78
N GLN A 294 35.12 77.91 6.70
CA GLN A 294 34.94 79.10 5.86
C GLN A 294 34.37 80.28 6.65
N ALA A 295 33.33 80.03 7.46
CA ALA A 295 32.73 81.05 8.32
C ALA A 295 33.72 81.56 9.38
N GLU A 296 34.59 80.71 9.94
CA GLU A 296 35.64 81.11 10.86
C GLU A 296 36.72 81.97 10.19
N GLU A 297 37.15 81.62 8.98
CA GLU A 297 38.06 82.43 8.17
C GLU A 297 37.47 83.80 7.86
N ASP A 298 36.22 83.85 7.44
CA ASP A 298 35.53 85.10 7.11
C ASP A 298 35.29 85.95 8.36
N ARG A 299 34.97 85.32 9.51
CA ARG A 299 34.93 85.99 10.81
C ARG A 299 36.29 86.57 11.18
N ALA A 300 37.39 85.84 10.96
CA ALA A 300 38.74 86.32 11.25
C ALA A 300 39.11 87.52 10.36
N LYS A 301 38.84 87.46 9.05
CA LYS A 301 39.00 88.60 8.12
C LYS A 301 38.17 89.81 8.54
N ALA A 302 36.91 89.61 8.89
CA ALA A 302 36.05 90.68 9.38
C ALA A 302 36.58 91.28 10.70
N MET A 303 37.11 90.45 11.59
CA MET A 303 37.69 90.90 12.87
C MET A 303 38.97 91.70 12.67
N THR A 304 39.87 91.31 11.75
CA THR A 304 41.08 92.08 11.46
C THR A 304 40.74 93.44 10.86
N VAL A 305 39.79 93.50 9.92
CA VAL A 305 39.27 94.75 9.36
C VAL A 305 38.62 95.60 10.46
N ASN A 306 37.77 95.03 11.31
CA ASN A 306 37.14 95.75 12.41
C ASN A 306 38.17 96.33 13.39
N LYS A 307 39.23 95.57 13.71
CA LYS A 307 40.33 96.02 14.56
C LYS A 307 41.11 97.18 13.91
N GLN A 308 41.36 97.11 12.60
CA GLN A 308 41.99 98.21 11.84
C GLN A 308 41.12 99.47 11.86
N LEU A 309 39.81 99.34 11.58
CA LEU A 309 38.87 100.46 11.61
C LEU A 309 38.78 101.08 13.02
N ARG A 310 38.76 100.27 14.08
CA ARG A 310 38.80 100.75 15.47
C ARG A 310 40.11 101.48 15.79
N LYS A 311 41.25 100.99 15.30
CA LYS A 311 42.53 101.70 15.44
C LYS A 311 42.49 103.03 14.71
N GLN A 312 42.05 103.05 13.45
CA GLN A 312 41.87 104.28 12.67
C GLN A 312 40.94 105.26 13.38
N LEU A 313 39.84 104.78 13.97
CA LEU A 313 38.92 105.62 14.75
C LEU A 313 39.55 106.17 16.04
N ALA A 314 40.39 105.39 16.71
CA ALA A 314 41.11 105.84 17.91
C ALA A 314 42.27 106.81 17.59
N GLU A 315 42.96 106.61 16.46
CA GLU A 315 44.00 107.49 15.92
C GLU A 315 43.41 108.76 15.29
N PHE A 316 42.14 108.69 14.86
CA PHE A 316 41.40 109.83 14.32
C PHE A 316 41.10 110.82 15.43
N GLN A 317 42.00 111.79 15.59
CA GLN A 317 41.72 113.00 16.33
C GLN A 317 41.07 114.03 15.42
N VAL A 318 39.91 114.53 15.84
CA VAL A 318 39.24 115.66 15.19
C VAL A 318 40.22 116.84 15.21
N PRO A 319 40.68 117.34 14.05
CA PRO A 319 41.54 118.51 14.02
C PRO A 319 40.87 119.65 14.78
N GLN A 320 41.60 120.33 15.66
CA GLN A 320 41.04 121.45 16.42
C GLN A 320 40.39 122.44 15.46
N VAL A 321 39.16 122.87 15.78
CA VAL A 321 38.36 123.78 14.94
C VAL A 321 39.17 125.02 14.54
N MET A 322 40.06 125.47 15.43
CA MET A 322 40.97 126.58 15.16
C MET A 322 41.96 126.30 14.01
N LEU A 323 42.52 125.10 13.91
CA LEU A 323 43.40 124.70 12.79
C LEU A 323 42.62 124.66 11.47
N TYR A 324 41.38 124.16 11.50
CA TYR A 324 40.53 124.17 10.31
C TYR A 324 40.17 125.60 9.87
N ILE A 325 39.84 126.49 10.82
CA ILE A 325 39.57 127.91 10.53
C ILE A 325 40.83 128.59 9.96
N GLN A 326 42.00 128.36 10.56
CA GLN A 326 43.27 128.92 10.08
C GLN A 326 43.60 128.44 8.66
N GLU A 327 43.46 127.14 8.37
CA GLU A 327 43.70 126.62 7.03
C GLU A 327 42.64 127.10 6.03
N LYS A 328 41.39 127.31 6.46
CA LYS A 328 40.33 127.88 5.62
C LYS A 328 40.58 129.36 5.30
N ILE A 329 41.10 130.13 6.25
CA ILE A 329 41.57 131.50 6.01
C ILE A 329 42.73 131.48 5.02
N ARG A 330 43.71 130.58 5.21
CA ARG A 330 44.85 130.42 4.30
C ARG A 330 44.42 130.09 2.87
N ILE A 331 43.45 129.17 2.71
CA ILE A 331 42.84 128.87 1.41
C ILE A 331 42.15 130.11 0.84
N GLY A 332 41.37 130.83 1.64
CA GLY A 332 40.70 132.05 1.18
C GLY A 332 41.66 133.18 0.77
N ASP A 333 42.79 133.33 1.46
CA ASP A 333 43.82 134.29 1.09
C ASP A 333 44.57 133.86 -0.18
N LEU A 334 44.86 132.56 -0.33
CA LEU A 334 45.39 132.02 -1.58
C LEU A 334 44.41 132.24 -2.75
N GLU A 335 43.12 132.00 -2.57
CA GLU A 335 42.09 132.30 -3.57
C GLU A 335 42.05 133.79 -3.94
N LYS A 336 42.17 134.71 -2.96
CA LYS A 336 42.27 136.15 -3.26
C LYS A 336 43.54 136.47 -4.05
N THR A 337 44.69 135.86 -3.71
CA THR A 337 45.92 136.06 -4.48
C THR A 337 45.78 135.53 -5.90
N ILE A 338 45.16 134.36 -6.10
CA ILE A 338 44.85 133.81 -7.42
C ILE A 338 43.98 134.80 -8.20
N ARG A 339 42.87 135.29 -7.63
CA ARG A 339 42.02 136.29 -8.29
C ARG A 339 42.74 137.60 -8.59
N MET A 340 43.66 138.03 -7.74
CA MET A 340 44.50 139.20 -8.00
C MET A 340 45.43 138.95 -9.19
N TRP A 341 46.07 137.78 -9.25
CA TRP A 341 46.93 137.38 -10.36
C TRP A 341 46.14 137.21 -11.65
N GLU A 342 44.96 136.58 -11.62
CA GLU A 342 44.02 136.52 -12.75
C GLU A 342 43.70 137.92 -13.27
N ARG A 343 43.38 138.86 -12.37
CA ARG A 343 43.10 140.26 -12.76
C ARG A 343 44.33 140.97 -13.33
N LYS A 344 45.53 140.70 -12.82
CA LYS A 344 46.79 141.21 -13.40
C LYS A 344 47.04 140.63 -14.79
N VAL A 345 46.75 139.36 -15.01
CA VAL A 345 46.82 138.71 -16.33
C VAL A 345 45.80 139.35 -17.27
N GLU A 346 44.58 139.59 -16.82
CA GLU A 346 43.54 140.26 -17.62
C GLU A 346 43.96 141.69 -18.04
N ILE A 347 44.56 142.47 -17.13
CA ILE A 347 45.11 143.80 -17.43
C ILE A 347 46.26 143.68 -18.44
N ALA A 348 47.16 142.71 -18.25
CA ALA A 348 48.26 142.45 -19.19
C ALA A 348 47.71 142.07 -20.58
N GLU A 349 46.71 141.20 -20.67
CA GLU A 349 46.05 140.83 -21.92
C GLU A 349 45.33 142.02 -22.59
N MET A 350 44.61 142.83 -21.81
CA MET A 350 43.97 144.05 -22.29
C MET A 350 44.97 145.09 -22.80
N SER A 351 46.10 145.26 -22.09
CA SER A 351 47.20 146.12 -22.53
C SER A 351 47.85 145.59 -23.80
N LEU A 352 48.09 144.28 -23.92
CA LEU A 352 48.58 143.63 -25.13
C LEU A 352 47.60 143.82 -26.30
N LYS A 353 46.28 143.74 -26.04
CA LYS A 353 45.23 144.01 -27.02
C LYS A 353 45.22 145.48 -27.44
N GLY A 354 45.48 146.39 -26.51
CA GLY A 354 45.70 147.82 -26.75
C GLY A 354 46.93 148.08 -27.63
N TYR A 355 48.09 147.50 -27.30
CA TYR A 355 49.30 147.55 -28.12
C TYR A 355 49.07 146.96 -29.51
N ARG A 356 48.33 145.84 -29.62
CA ARG A 356 47.95 145.27 -30.93
C ARG A 356 47.08 146.20 -31.76
N LYS A 357 46.12 146.91 -31.13
CA LYS A 357 45.29 147.91 -31.82
C LYS A 357 46.09 149.14 -32.22
N ALA A 358 47.00 149.63 -31.37
CA ALA A 358 47.90 150.74 -31.69
C ALA A 358 48.87 150.37 -32.83
N TRP A 359 49.44 149.16 -32.80
CA TRP A 359 50.28 148.61 -33.87
C TRP A 359 49.49 148.46 -35.18
N ASN A 360 48.27 147.92 -35.14
CA ASN A 360 47.44 147.81 -36.34
C ASN A 360 47.01 149.18 -36.88
N LYS A 361 46.74 150.16 -36.01
CA LYS A 361 46.52 151.56 -36.44
C LYS A 361 47.76 152.16 -37.09
N MET A 362 48.94 151.97 -36.49
CA MET A 362 50.22 152.43 -37.02
C MET A 362 50.55 151.78 -38.37
N LYS A 363 50.18 150.50 -38.53
CA LYS A 363 50.28 149.76 -39.80
C LYS A 363 49.32 150.33 -40.84
N THR A 364 48.05 150.56 -40.50
CA THR A 364 47.09 151.18 -41.41
C THR A 364 47.38 152.65 -41.71
N THR A 365 48.00 153.42 -40.80
CA THR A 365 48.48 154.78 -41.08
C THR A 365 49.79 154.80 -41.86
N ASN A 366 50.61 153.75 -41.81
CA ASN A 366 51.77 153.60 -42.70
C ASN A 366 51.31 153.19 -44.11
N GLU A 367 50.26 152.37 -44.19
CA GLU A 367 49.59 152.02 -45.45
C GLU A 367 48.72 153.19 -45.99
N GLN A 368 48.20 154.09 -45.13
CA GLN A 368 47.53 155.38 -45.45
C GLN A 368 48.47 156.61 -45.41
N LEU A 369 49.75 156.39 -45.18
CA LEU A 369 50.86 157.15 -45.76
C LEU A 369 51.29 156.46 -47.06
N GLN A 370 50.31 155.83 -47.72
CA GLN A 370 49.77 156.44 -48.93
C GLN A 370 50.55 157.70 -49.28
N ALA A 371 51.21 157.56 -50.41
CA ALA A 371 50.56 158.05 -51.62
C ALA A 371 50.28 159.56 -51.65
N ILE A 372 50.95 160.34 -50.80
CA ILE A 372 50.99 161.79 -50.79
C ILE A 372 52.46 162.20 -50.53
N CYS A 373 53.21 162.43 -51.62
CA CYS A 373 54.61 162.96 -51.76
C CYS A 373 55.83 161.98 -51.92
N PRO A 374 56.53 162.02 -53.09
CA PRO A 374 57.92 161.57 -53.34
C PRO A 374 58.87 162.80 -53.63
N PRO A 375 60.15 162.71 -54.09
CA PRO A 375 61.22 161.67 -54.08
C PRO A 375 62.60 162.17 -53.54
N GLY A 376 63.62 161.30 -53.52
CA GLY A 376 65.07 161.62 -53.50
C GLY A 376 65.86 160.85 -52.41
N LYS A 377 66.85 160.00 -52.70
CA LYS A 377 67.71 159.81 -53.89
C LYS A 377 67.38 158.56 -54.70
#